data_AF-A0A3M2H9D3-F1
#
_entry.id   AF-A0A3M2H9D3-F1
#
_cell.length_a   1.000
_cell.length_b   1.000
_cell.length_c   1.000
_cell.angle_alpha   90.00
_cell.angle_beta   90.00
_cell.angle_gamma   90.00
#
_symmetry.space_group_name_H-M   'P 1'
#
loop_
_entity.id
_entity.type
_entity.pdbx_description
1 polymer ?
#
loop_
_entity_poly.entity_id
_entity_poly.type
_entity_poly.pdbx_seq_one_letter_code
_entity_poly.pdbx_strand_id
1 'polypeptide(L)'
;MSGSTDGGADRRRLLRWTAAVLVVATLVGIGAVFSFPVRTWLDQRAELAEQEAERDALEARIARLEAEIAARSTPEAVLLRARCLGPYVEPGDEVYAVAGVSGCAEAPQVSGAVGAGR
;
A
#
# COMPACT_ATOMS: atom_id res chain seq x y z
N MET A 1 -64.15 32.84 -47.46
CA MET A 1 -63.95 31.44 -47.05
C MET A 1 -62.46 31.12 -47.17
N SER A 2 -61.65 31.50 -46.19
CA SER A 2 -60.21 31.14 -46.12
C SER A 2 -59.74 31.39 -44.70
N GLY A 3 -59.56 30.31 -43.97
CA GLY A 3 -58.97 30.30 -42.65
C GLY A 3 -58.51 28.88 -42.35
N SER A 4 -57.35 28.75 -41.74
CA SER A 4 -56.70 27.51 -41.28
C SER A 4 -55.66 26.89 -42.23
N THR A 5 -54.55 27.59 -42.41
CA THR A 5 -53.24 26.94 -42.67
C THR A 5 -52.15 27.31 -41.66
N ASP A 6 -52.36 28.28 -40.76
CA ASP A 6 -51.35 28.71 -39.78
C ASP A 6 -51.02 27.66 -38.70
N GLY A 7 -51.99 26.84 -38.28
CA GLY A 7 -51.79 25.91 -37.16
C GLY A 7 -50.74 24.81 -37.41
N GLY A 8 -50.48 24.48 -38.69
CA GLY A 8 -49.49 23.45 -39.05
C GLY A 8 -48.05 23.95 -39.00
N ALA A 9 -47.82 25.22 -39.34
CA ALA A 9 -46.49 25.84 -39.32
C ALA A 9 -46.04 26.13 -37.88
N ASP A 10 -46.95 26.64 -37.04
CA ASP A 10 -46.67 26.90 -35.63
C ASP A 10 -46.40 25.62 -34.84
N ARG A 11 -47.18 24.56 -35.07
CA ARG A 11 -46.95 23.26 -34.41
C ARG A 11 -45.58 22.69 -34.77
N ARG A 12 -45.16 22.79 -36.03
CA ARG A 12 -43.82 22.36 -36.49
C ARG A 12 -42.72 23.24 -35.91
N ARG A 13 -42.95 24.55 -35.77
CA ARG A 13 -42.00 25.49 -35.15
C ARG A 13 -41.81 25.19 -33.66
N LEU A 14 -42.90 24.91 -32.94
CA LEU A 14 -42.88 24.51 -31.53
C LEU A 14 -42.17 23.16 -31.33
N LEU A 15 -42.48 22.16 -32.17
CA LEU A 15 -41.81 20.84 -32.15
C LEU A 15 -40.30 20.94 -32.42
N ARG A 16 -39.88 21.81 -33.35
CA ARG A 16 -38.45 22.04 -33.63
C ARG A 16 -37.75 22.76 -32.47
N TRP A 17 -38.46 23.68 -31.80
CA TRP A 17 -37.94 24.36 -30.62
C TRP A 17 -37.78 23.42 -29.42
N THR A 18 -38.76 22.57 -29.14
CA THR A 18 -38.66 21.59 -28.05
C THR A 18 -37.57 20.55 -28.33
N ALA A 19 -37.43 20.10 -29.58
CA ALA A 19 -36.33 19.22 -29.98
C ALA A 19 -34.96 19.90 -29.80
N ALA A 20 -34.82 21.17 -30.17
CA ALA A 20 -33.58 21.92 -29.98
C ALA A 20 -33.23 22.08 -28.49
N VAL A 21 -34.22 22.41 -27.65
CA VAL A 21 -34.02 22.54 -26.20
C VAL A 21 -33.60 21.22 -25.58
N LEU A 22 -34.21 20.10 -25.98
CA LEU A 22 -33.84 18.77 -25.50
C LEU A 22 -32.39 18.42 -25.89
N VAL A 23 -31.99 18.65 -27.14
CA VAL A 23 -30.62 18.39 -27.59
C VAL A 23 -29.60 19.21 -26.80
N VAL A 24 -29.87 20.50 -26.58
CA VAL A 24 -28.98 21.36 -25.78
C VAL A 24 -28.92 20.88 -24.33
N ALA A 25 -30.06 20.54 -23.73
CA ALA A 25 -30.10 19.99 -22.37
C ALA A 25 -29.32 18.68 -22.24
N THR A 26 -29.41 17.78 -23.24
CA THR A 26 -28.63 16.54 -23.29
C THR A 26 -27.14 16.81 -23.41
N LEU A 27 -26.72 17.73 -24.28
CA LEU A 27 -25.30 18.10 -24.43
C LEU A 27 -24.72 18.73 -23.15
N VAL A 28 -25.49 19.57 -22.46
CA VAL A 28 -25.09 20.15 -21.17
C VAL A 28 -25.02 19.07 -20.09
N GLY A 29 -26.00 18.15 -20.04
CA GLY A 29 -25.99 17.02 -19.10
C GLY A 29 -24.79 16.10 -19.30
N ILE A 30 -24.48 15.76 -20.55
CA ILE A 30 -23.26 15.02 -20.92
C ILE A 30 -22.03 15.80 -20.45
N GLY A 31 -21.89 17.08 -20.81
CA GLY A 31 -20.74 17.90 -20.39
C GLY A 31 -20.56 18.00 -18.87
N ALA A 32 -21.65 18.05 -18.11
CA ALA A 32 -21.63 18.06 -16.65
C ALA A 32 -21.18 16.69 -16.07
N VAL A 33 -21.69 15.59 -16.64
CA VAL A 33 -21.28 14.23 -16.26
C VAL A 33 -19.82 13.98 -16.63
N PHE A 34 -19.29 14.57 -17.70
CA PHE A 34 -17.89 14.42 -18.12
C PHE A 34 -16.93 15.43 -17.46
N SER A 35 -17.41 16.55 -16.91
CA SER A 35 -16.56 17.53 -16.22
C SER A 35 -16.00 17.05 -14.88
N PHE A 36 -16.72 16.16 -14.19
CA PHE A 36 -16.27 15.58 -12.91
C PHE A 36 -15.25 14.42 -13.05
N PRO A 37 -15.46 13.40 -13.93
CA PRO A 37 -14.63 12.20 -13.97
C PRO A 37 -13.23 12.42 -14.56
N VAL A 38 -13.00 13.47 -15.36
CA VAL A 38 -11.65 13.76 -15.90
C VAL A 38 -10.74 14.31 -14.80
N ARG A 39 -11.29 15.07 -13.85
CA ARG A 39 -10.53 15.59 -12.70
C ARG A 39 -10.15 14.46 -11.74
N THR A 40 -11.09 13.57 -11.44
CA THR A 40 -10.83 12.41 -10.55
C THR A 40 -9.89 11.36 -11.17
N TRP A 41 -9.84 11.23 -12.49
CA TRP A 41 -8.94 10.25 -13.13
C TRP A 41 -7.48 10.73 -13.19
N LEU A 42 -7.27 12.05 -13.23
CA LEU A 42 -5.94 12.66 -13.15
C LEU A 42 -5.41 12.69 -11.71
N ASP A 43 -6.27 12.94 -10.72
CA ASP A 43 -5.89 12.85 -9.30
C ASP A 43 -5.56 11.39 -8.89
N GLN A 44 -6.24 10.38 -9.45
CA GLN A 44 -5.91 8.97 -9.19
C GLN A 44 -4.51 8.56 -9.66
N ARG A 45 -3.97 9.15 -10.73
CA ARG A 45 -2.65 8.76 -11.24
C ARG A 45 -1.47 9.34 -10.46
N ALA A 46 -1.66 10.52 -9.85
CA ALA A 46 -0.66 11.05 -8.92
C ALA A 46 -0.64 10.24 -7.61
N GLU A 47 -1.82 9.84 -7.13
CA GLU A 47 -1.95 9.04 -5.90
C GLU A 47 -1.47 7.59 -6.09
N LEU A 48 -1.64 6.99 -7.28
CA LEU A 48 -1.09 5.67 -7.58
C LEU A 48 0.45 5.65 -7.59
N ALA A 49 1.10 6.70 -8.11
CA ALA A 49 2.56 6.77 -8.13
C ALA A 49 3.17 6.93 -6.71
N GLU A 50 2.50 7.69 -5.84
CA GLU A 50 2.92 7.84 -4.45
C GLU A 50 2.68 6.56 -3.64
N GLN A 51 1.55 5.88 -3.87
CA GLN A 51 1.24 4.58 -3.23
C GLN A 51 2.15 3.45 -3.72
N GLU A 52 2.51 3.42 -5.00
CA GLU A 52 3.47 2.44 -5.56
C GLU A 52 4.87 2.63 -4.93
N ALA A 53 5.33 3.88 -4.78
CA ALA A 53 6.61 4.16 -4.13
C ALA A 53 6.65 3.75 -2.65
N GLU A 54 5.56 3.99 -1.92
CA GLU A 54 5.43 3.56 -0.52
C GLU A 54 5.42 2.03 -0.41
N ARG A 55 4.69 1.35 -1.29
CA ARG A 55 4.63 -0.11 -1.36
C ARG A 55 6.02 -0.71 -1.60
N ASP A 56 6.75 -0.19 -2.58
CA ASP A 56 8.09 -0.69 -2.92
C ASP A 56 9.09 -0.46 -1.78
N ALA A 57 8.99 0.68 -1.08
CA ALA A 57 9.80 0.96 0.11
C ALA A 57 9.49 -0.01 1.27
N LEU A 58 8.22 -0.37 1.46
CA LEU A 58 7.80 -1.34 2.47
C LEU A 58 8.26 -2.76 2.11
N GLU A 59 8.11 -3.18 0.85
CA GLU A 59 8.59 -4.48 0.34
C GLU A 59 10.11 -4.61 0.54
N ALA A 60 10.88 -3.57 0.21
CA ALA A 60 12.33 -3.56 0.44
C ALA A 60 12.70 -3.67 1.93
N ARG A 61 11.92 -3.05 2.82
CA ARG A 61 12.13 -3.18 4.28
C ARG A 61 11.83 -4.57 4.79
N ILE A 62 10.76 -5.20 4.32
CA ILE A 62 10.40 -6.58 4.66
C ILE A 62 11.53 -7.51 4.22
N ALA A 63 11.95 -7.45 2.96
CA ALA A 63 13.02 -8.30 2.44
C ALA A 63 14.34 -8.14 3.22
N ARG A 64 14.69 -6.91 3.62
CA ARG A 64 15.88 -6.65 4.45
C ARG A 64 15.74 -7.28 5.84
N LEU A 65 14.59 -7.14 6.48
CA LEU A 65 14.34 -7.69 7.80
C LEU A 65 14.31 -9.22 7.77
N GLU A 66 13.71 -9.81 6.74
CA GLU A 66 13.70 -11.26 6.53
C GLU A 66 15.12 -11.80 6.31
N ALA A 67 15.95 -11.10 5.53
CA ALA A 67 17.35 -11.46 5.35
C ALA A 67 18.14 -11.37 6.67
N GLU A 68 17.89 -10.33 7.47
CA GLU A 68 18.52 -10.17 8.79
C GLU A 68 18.07 -11.23 9.79
N ILE A 69 16.77 -11.56 9.78
CA ILE A 69 16.23 -12.67 10.57
C ILE A 69 16.91 -13.96 10.12
N ALA A 70 16.87 -14.30 8.83
CA ALA A 70 17.47 -15.53 8.32
C ALA A 70 18.97 -15.64 8.64
N ALA A 71 19.71 -14.53 8.56
CA ALA A 71 21.13 -14.50 8.93
C ALA A 71 21.36 -14.71 10.44
N ARG A 72 20.42 -14.32 11.30
CA ARG A 72 20.51 -14.45 12.76
C ARG A 72 19.79 -15.70 13.31
N SER A 73 18.85 -16.28 12.57
CA SER A 73 17.95 -17.35 13.00
C SER A 73 18.31 -18.69 12.36
N THR A 74 19.56 -19.10 12.51
CA THR A 74 19.92 -20.48 12.18
C THR A 74 19.25 -21.44 13.18
N PRO A 75 18.84 -22.65 12.77
CA PRO A 75 18.11 -23.58 13.64
C PRO A 75 18.81 -23.84 14.98
N GLU A 76 20.13 -23.99 14.94
CA GLU A 76 20.98 -24.14 16.11
C GLU A 76 21.00 -22.88 17.00
N ALA A 77 21.05 -21.67 16.42
CA ALA A 77 21.01 -20.43 17.18
C ALA A 77 19.67 -20.23 17.91
N VAL A 78 18.56 -20.65 17.30
CA VAL A 78 17.22 -20.61 17.92
C VAL A 78 17.14 -21.59 19.09
N LEU A 79 17.67 -22.81 18.95
CA LEU A 79 17.72 -23.79 20.03
C LEU A 79 18.59 -23.31 21.21
N LEU A 80 19.75 -22.72 20.94
CA LEU A 80 20.57 -22.09 21.98
C LEU A 80 19.79 -20.98 22.69
N ARG A 81 19.10 -20.11 21.95
CA ARG A 81 18.32 -19.02 22.56
C ARG A 81 17.13 -19.53 23.38
N ALA A 82 16.50 -20.63 22.97
CA ALA A 82 15.45 -21.30 23.74
C ALA A 82 16.00 -21.86 25.07
N ARG A 83 17.20 -22.47 25.05
CA ARG A 83 17.92 -22.92 26.26
C ARG A 83 18.29 -21.74 27.17
N CYS A 84 18.54 -20.55 26.63
CA CYS A 84 18.81 -19.35 27.42
C CYS A 84 17.59 -18.77 28.13
N LEU A 85 16.40 -18.91 27.54
CA LEU A 85 15.17 -18.21 27.98
C LEU A 85 14.27 -19.07 28.87
N GLY A 86 14.55 -20.37 29.00
CA GLY A 86 13.78 -21.27 29.85
C GLY A 86 14.46 -22.64 30.00
N PRO A 87 13.88 -23.54 30.81
CA PRO A 87 14.44 -24.86 31.10
C PRO A 87 14.18 -25.84 29.94
N TYR A 88 14.47 -25.44 28.71
CA TYR A 88 14.42 -26.35 27.57
C TYR A 88 15.71 -27.18 27.56
N VAL A 89 15.59 -28.46 27.89
CA VAL A 89 16.71 -29.43 27.91
C VAL A 89 16.26 -30.71 27.24
N GLU A 90 17.11 -31.30 26.42
CA GLU A 90 16.81 -32.59 25.78
C GLU A 90 17.09 -33.73 26.78
N PRO A 91 16.32 -34.83 26.74
CA PRO A 91 16.58 -35.98 27.60
C PRO A 91 18.01 -36.53 27.38
N GLY A 92 18.84 -36.47 28.43
CA GLY A 92 20.25 -36.91 28.39
C GLY A 92 21.27 -35.77 28.39
N ASP A 93 20.86 -34.51 28.26
CA ASP A 93 21.75 -33.35 28.37
C ASP A 93 21.97 -32.95 29.85
N GLU A 94 23.24 -32.73 30.25
CA GLU A 94 23.59 -32.15 31.55
C GLU A 94 23.76 -30.63 31.43
N VAL A 95 23.06 -29.85 32.27
CA VAL A 95 23.06 -28.38 32.20
C VAL A 95 23.44 -27.77 33.55
N TYR A 96 24.29 -26.75 33.52
CA TYR A 96 24.83 -26.10 34.72
C TYR A 96 24.27 -24.68 34.84
N ALA A 97 23.64 -24.37 35.98
CA ALA A 97 23.20 -23.02 36.31
C ALA A 97 24.19 -22.38 37.29
N VAL A 98 24.73 -21.22 36.93
CA VAL A 98 25.61 -20.43 37.81
C VAL A 98 24.75 -19.44 38.61
N ALA A 99 24.89 -19.44 39.93
CA ALA A 99 24.15 -18.52 40.78
C ALA A 99 24.56 -17.06 40.51
N GLY A 100 23.57 -16.17 40.37
CA GLY A 100 23.81 -14.74 40.16
C GLY A 100 23.86 -14.28 38.69
N VAL A 101 23.73 -15.20 37.72
CA VAL A 101 23.54 -14.86 36.30
C VAL A 101 22.15 -15.29 35.84
N SER A 102 21.43 -14.38 35.17
CA SER A 102 20.17 -14.68 34.51
C SER A 102 20.38 -14.68 33.00
N GLY A 103 19.97 -15.77 32.33
CA GLY A 103 20.17 -15.96 30.90
C GLY A 103 21.52 -16.60 30.55
N CYS A 104 21.91 -16.51 29.28
CA CYS A 104 23.17 -17.07 28.78
C CYS A 104 24.36 -16.17 29.13
N ALA A 105 25.49 -16.80 29.50
CA ALA A 105 26.75 -16.10 29.65
C ALA A 105 27.26 -15.67 28.27
N GLU A 106 27.23 -14.36 28.00
CA GLU A 106 27.84 -13.79 26.80
C GLU A 106 29.36 -14.04 26.85
N ALA A 107 29.94 -14.63 25.80
CA ALA A 107 31.39 -14.79 25.72
C ALA A 107 32.05 -13.40 25.77
N PRO A 108 33.22 -13.25 26.41
CA PRO A 108 33.93 -11.98 26.40
C PRO A 108 34.25 -11.62 24.95
N GLN A 109 33.61 -10.56 24.46
CA GLN A 109 33.87 -9.99 23.15
C GLN A 109 35.35 -9.54 23.17
N VAL A 110 36.24 -10.29 22.52
CA VAL A 110 37.58 -9.77 22.24
C VAL A 110 37.37 -8.68 21.21
N SER A 111 37.14 -7.47 21.71
CA SER A 111 37.09 -6.25 20.93
C SER A 111 38.47 -6.05 20.33
N GLY A 112 38.67 -6.69 19.17
CA GLY A 112 39.81 -6.44 18.32
C GLY A 112 39.72 -4.99 17.90
N ALA A 113 40.54 -4.16 18.55
CA ALA A 113 40.90 -2.85 18.08
C ALA A 113 41.39 -2.99 16.62
N VAL A 114 40.47 -2.83 15.67
CA VAL A 114 40.79 -2.56 14.27
C VAL A 114 41.40 -1.16 14.28
N GLY A 115 42.73 -1.15 14.17
CA GLY A 115 43.57 0.00 14.39
C GLY A 115 43.17 1.21 13.56
N ALA A 116 43.19 2.36 14.22
CA ALA A 116 43.46 3.65 13.58
C ALA A 116 44.72 3.51 12.70
N GLY A 117 44.58 3.85 11.42
CA GLY A 117 45.61 3.57 10.42
C GLY A 117 45.56 4.52 9.23
N ARG A 118 45.79 5.80 9.52
CA ARG A 118 46.22 6.90 8.63
C ARG A 118 45.17 7.59 7.75
#